data_AF-A0A9Q3BW23-F1
#
_entry.id   AF-A0A9Q3BW23-F1
#
_cell.length_a   1.000
_cell.length_b   1.000
_cell.length_c   1.000
_cell.angle_alpha   90.00
_cell.angle_beta   90.00
_cell.angle_gamma   90.00
#
_symmetry.space_group_name_H-M   'P 1'
#
loop_
_entity.id
_entity.type
_entity.pdbx_description
1 polymer ?
#
loop_
_entity_poly.entity_id
_entity_poly.type
_entity_poly.pdbx_seq_one_letter_code
_entity_poly.pdbx_strand_id
1 'polypeptide(L)' 'MWKRACDKAVKCIEEAKEFHRQRWDKSHMEPDFKEGDQVLVSTLNFNHLKGPNKMRDSFLGPFTIIKLIRKNAVEVKLTE' A
#
# COMPACT_ATOMS: atom_id res chain seq x y z
N MET A 1 9.59 44.22 -10.76
CA MET A 1 9.89 43.02 -11.57
C MET A 1 10.31 41.83 -10.69
N TRP A 2 11.19 42.01 -9.70
CA TRP A 2 11.71 40.96 -8.81
C TRP A 2 10.66 40.22 -7.96
N LYS A 3 9.69 40.96 -7.39
CA LYS A 3 8.66 40.40 -6.49
C LYS A 3 7.83 39.30 -7.15
N ARG A 4 7.38 39.53 -8.40
CA ARG A 4 6.63 38.54 -9.19
C ARG A 4 7.43 37.27 -9.49
N ALA A 5 8.76 37.40 -9.66
CA ALA A 5 9.63 36.25 -9.87
C ALA A 5 9.77 35.42 -8.60
N CYS A 6 9.92 36.07 -7.44
CA CYS A 6 9.92 35.40 -6.14
C CYS A 6 8.59 34.69 -5.86
N ASP A 7 7.46 35.36 -6.08
CA ASP A 7 6.12 34.79 -5.86
C ASP A 7 5.90 33.55 -6.75
N LYS A 8 6.35 33.61 -8.01
CA LYS A 8 6.28 32.48 -8.93
C LYS A 8 7.20 31.34 -8.50
N ALA A 9 8.41 31.63 -8.04
CA ALA A 9 9.34 30.63 -7.54
C ALA A 9 8.76 29.89 -6.32
N VAL A 10 8.15 30.61 -5.38
CA VAL A 10 7.47 30.01 -4.21
C VAL A 10 6.33 29.11 -4.66
N LYS A 11 5.48 29.56 -5.60
CA LYS A 11 4.37 28.76 -6.12
C LYS A 11 4.85 27.46 -6.77
N CYS A 12 5.91 27.52 -7.59
CA CYS A 12 6.47 26.33 -8.22
C CYS A 12 7.02 25.33 -7.19
N ILE A 13 7.61 25.80 -6.09
CA ILE A 13 8.10 24.94 -5.01
C ILE A 13 6.93 24.26 -4.29
N GLU A 14 5.86 24.99 -3.98
CA GLU A 14 4.68 24.43 -3.34
C GLU A 14 3.95 23.42 -4.24
N GLU A 15 3.81 23.72 -5.53
CA GLU A 15 3.25 22.79 -6.51
C GLU A 15 4.07 21.51 -6.63
N ALA A 16 5.41 21.62 -6.63
CA ALA A 16 6.29 20.45 -6.64
C ALA A 16 6.16 19.61 -5.37
N LYS A 17 6.14 20.25 -4.19
CA LYS A 17 5.94 19.55 -2.90
C LYS A 17 4.61 18.80 -2.88
N GLU A 18 3.54 19.45 -3.32
CA GLU A 18 2.20 18.86 -3.34
C GLU A 18 2.11 17.69 -4.33
N PHE A 19 2.71 17.82 -5.53
CA PHE A 19 2.83 16.72 -6.49
C PHE A 19 3.56 15.50 -5.90
N HIS A 20 4.68 15.74 -5.21
CA HIS A 20 5.43 14.67 -4.56
C HIS A 20 4.63 14.00 -3.44
N ARG A 21 3.93 14.79 -2.61
CA ARG A 21 3.04 14.30 -1.56
C ARG A 21 1.94 13.40 -2.14
N GLN A 22 1.19 13.89 -3.12
CA GLN A 22 0.09 13.11 -3.72
C GLN A 22 0.56 11.80 -4.35
N ARG A 23 1.73 11.79 -5.00
CA ARG A 23 2.32 10.59 -5.59
C ARG A 23 2.71 9.57 -4.51
N TRP A 24 3.28 10.05 -3.40
CA TRP A 24 3.62 9.23 -2.26
C TRP A 24 2.37 8.62 -1.64
N ASP A 25 1.38 9.45 -1.31
CA ASP A 25 0.13 9.02 -0.69
C ASP A 25 -0.61 7.99 -1.54
N LYS A 26 -0.65 8.17 -2.87
CA LYS A 26 -1.27 7.19 -3.79
C LYS A 26 -0.65 5.79 -3.71
N SER A 27 0.66 5.70 -3.45
CA SER A 27 1.39 4.42 -3.40
C SER A 27 1.55 3.87 -1.99
N HIS A 28 1.37 4.71 -0.98
CA HIS A 28 1.57 4.39 0.44
C HIS A 28 0.31 4.67 1.26
N MET A 29 -0.87 4.55 0.65
CA MET A 29 -2.12 4.59 1.38
C MET A 29 -2.20 3.35 2.28
N GLU A 30 -2.31 3.59 3.59
CA GLU A 30 -2.59 2.54 4.56
C GLU A 30 -3.99 1.96 4.25
N PRO A 31 -4.12 0.64 4.04
CA PRO A 31 -5.41 0.02 3.80
C PRO A 31 -6.26 0.04 5.07
N ASP A 32 -7.53 0.47 4.95
CA ASP A 32 -8.49 0.48 6.06
C ASP A 32 -9.15 -0.90 6.21
N PHE A 33 -8.40 -1.86 6.74
CA PHE A 33 -8.89 -3.21 7.00
C PHE A 33 -9.74 -3.26 8.27
N LYS A 34 -10.81 -4.06 8.25
CA LYS A 34 -11.66 -4.31 9.44
C LYS A 34 -11.67 -5.79 9.81
N GLU A 35 -11.92 -6.05 11.09
CA GLU A 35 -12.14 -7.41 11.57
C GLU A 35 -13.38 -8.00 10.89
N GLY A 36 -13.26 -9.22 10.37
CA GLY A 36 -14.29 -9.88 9.57
C GLY A 36 -14.14 -9.71 8.05
N ASP A 37 -13.31 -8.77 7.57
CA ASP A 37 -13.08 -8.61 6.13
C ASP A 37 -12.36 -9.83 5.54
N GLN A 38 -12.66 -10.12 4.27
CA GLN A 38 -11.99 -11.16 3.50
C GLN A 38 -10.84 -10.55 2.68
N VAL A 39 -9.63 -11.05 2.90
CA VAL A 39 -8.42 -10.56 2.25
C VAL A 39 -7.66 -11.67 1.54
N LEU A 40 -6.93 -11.29 0.50
CA LEU A 40 -6.01 -12.14 -0.23
C LEU A 40 -4.58 -11.90 0.26
N VAL A 41 -3.83 -12.98 0.48
CA VAL A 41 -2.42 -12.90 0.90
C VAL A 41 -1.53 -13.07 -0.33
N SER A 42 -0.65 -12.11 -0.58
CA SER A 42 0.28 -12.17 -1.71
C SER A 42 1.35 -13.23 -1.50
N THR A 43 1.57 -14.08 -2.52
CA THR A 43 2.56 -15.16 -2.48
C THR A 43 3.98 -14.70 -2.81
N LEU A 44 4.18 -13.41 -3.15
CA LEU A 44 5.45 -12.87 -3.63
C LEU A 44 6.63 -13.13 -2.68
N ASN A 45 6.38 -13.11 -1.36
CA ASN A 45 7.42 -13.26 -0.34
C ASN A 45 7.48 -14.68 0.26
N PHE A 46 6.74 -15.64 -0.31
CA PHE A 46 6.71 -17.00 0.20
C PHE A 46 7.79 -17.86 -0.44
N ASN A 47 8.96 -17.91 0.21
CA ASN A 47 10.12 -18.67 -0.27
C ASN A 47 9.95 -20.19 -0.21
N HIS A 48 8.96 -20.69 0.54
CA HIS A 48 8.76 -22.12 0.78
C HIS A 48 7.77 -22.78 -0.18
N LEU A 49 7.11 -21.99 -1.02
CA LEU A 49 6.25 -22.56 -2.04
C LEU A 49 7.16 -23.25 -3.08
N LYS A 50 6.80 -24.45 -3.58
CA LYS A 50 7.51 -25.16 -4.69
C LYS A 50 6.99 -24.84 -6.11
N GLY A 51 7.89 -24.51 -7.06
CA GLY A 51 7.55 -24.27 -8.48
C GLY A 51 7.95 -22.90 -9.04
N PRO A 52 7.83 -22.67 -10.37
CA PRO A 52 8.26 -21.44 -11.03
C PRO A 52 7.35 -20.26 -10.70
N ASN A 53 7.91 -19.10 -10.32
CA ASN A 53 7.17 -17.89 -9.93
C ASN A 53 6.07 -17.46 -10.91
N LYS A 54 6.26 -17.71 -12.22
CA LYS A 54 5.29 -17.34 -13.26
C LYS A 54 4.04 -18.23 -13.32
N MET A 55 4.12 -19.45 -12.78
CA MET A 55 3.04 -20.44 -12.84
C MET A 55 2.25 -20.55 -11.53
N ARG A 56 2.62 -19.76 -10.52
CA ARG A 56 1.98 -19.80 -9.20
C ARG A 56 0.92 -18.73 -9.13
N ASP A 57 -0.11 -19.00 -8.34
CA ASP A 57 -1.07 -17.97 -7.99
C ASP A 57 -0.36 -16.85 -7.24
N SER A 58 -0.57 -15.62 -7.69
CA SER A 58 0.04 -14.42 -7.08
C SER A 58 -0.56 -14.10 -5.70
N PHE A 59 -1.71 -14.70 -5.40
CA PHE A 59 -2.50 -14.48 -4.20
C PHE A 59 -3.15 -15.79 -3.74
N LEU A 60 -3.27 -15.98 -2.43
CA LEU A 60 -3.96 -17.09 -1.78
C LEU A 60 -5.10 -16.56 -0.90
N GLY A 61 -6.11 -17.40 -0.66
CA GLY A 61 -7.30 -17.03 0.14
C GLY A 61 -8.48 -16.66 -0.77
N PRO A 62 -9.65 -16.40 -0.18
CA PRO A 62 -9.86 -15.38 0.83
C PRO A 62 -9.68 -15.87 2.27
N PHE A 63 -8.93 -15.11 3.08
CA PHE A 63 -8.79 -15.32 4.51
C PHE A 63 -9.54 -14.25 5.29
N THR A 64 -10.18 -14.63 6.38
CA THR A 64 -10.89 -13.68 7.25
C THR A 64 -9.93 -13.04 8.24
N ILE A 65 -9.96 -11.72 8.36
CA ILE A 65 -9.24 -10.99 9.40
C ILE A 65 -9.89 -11.26 10.75
N ILE A 66 -9.12 -11.82 11.69
CA ILE A 66 -9.57 -12.06 13.07
C ILE A 66 -9.34 -10.81 13.91
N LYS A 67 -8.17 -10.18 13.74
CA LYS A 67 -7.73 -9.08 14.58
C LYS A 67 -6.76 -8.14 13.87
N LEU A 68 -6.87 -6.85 14.16
CA LEU A 68 -5.88 -5.84 13.77
C LEU A 68 -4.81 -5.71 14.86
N ILE A 69 -3.56 -6.07 14.57
CA ILE A 69 -2.43 -5.94 15.50
C ILE A 69 -1.85 -4.52 15.41
N ARG A 70 -1.68 -4.02 14.19
CA ARG A 70 -1.30 -2.63 13.87
C ARG A 70 -2.06 -2.20 12.62
N LYS A 71 -1.98 -0.92 12.26
CA LYS A 71 -2.60 -0.38 11.04
C LYS A 71 -2.30 -1.20 9.77
N ASN A 72 -1.05 -1.69 9.64
CA ASN A 72 -0.60 -2.48 8.49
C ASN A 72 -0.29 -3.96 8.83
N ALA A 73 -0.73 -4.44 10.00
CA ALA A 73 -0.47 -5.81 10.42
C ALA A 73 -1.75 -6.46 10.95
N VAL A 74 -2.21 -7.48 10.24
CA VAL A 74 -3.48 -8.16 10.50
C VAL A 74 -3.23 -9.63 10.77
N GLU A 75 -3.98 -10.18 11.72
CA GLU A 75 -4.02 -11.62 12.00
C GLU A 75 -5.16 -12.23 11.20
N VAL A 76 -4.83 -13.22 10.36
CA VAL A 76 -5.80 -13.87 9.48
C VAL A 76 -5.99 -15.33 9.86
N LYS A 77 -7.22 -15.82 9.72
CA LYS A 77 -7.53 -17.24 9.88
C LYS A 77 -7.13 -17.99 8.62
N LEU A 78 -6.04 -18.74 8.69
CA LEU A 78 -5.71 -19.76 7.69
C LEU A 78 -6.59 -20.98 8.02
N THR A 79 -7.77 -21.10 7.40
CA THR A 79 -8.54 -22.34 7.48
C THR A 79 -7.81 -23.46 6.73
N GLU A 80 -8.00 -24.70 7.18
CA GLU A 80 -7.67 -25.91 6.42
C GLU A 80 -8.47 -25.99 5.10
#